data_AF-A0A7S9CY20-F1
#
_entry.id   AF-A0A7S9CY20-F1
#
_cell.length_a   1.000
_cell.length_b   1.000
_cell.length_c   1.000
_cell.angle_alpha   90.00
_cell.angle_beta   90.00
_cell.angle_gamma   90.00
#
_symmetry.space_group_name_H-M   'P 1'
#
loop_
_entity.id
_entity.type
_entity.pdbx_description
1 polymer ?
#
loop_
_entity_poly.entity_id
_entity_poly.type
_entity_poly.pdbx_seq_one_letter_code
_entity_poly.pdbx_strand_id
1 'polypeptide(L)'
;MRVKIVAAACMLSVLSTYTSPLHAAPPYDGIWARTAKDCDNEDDGPSSPILIDLDNLIRGKDKGPPIIDRYEDHCRIDSKSPVGDGMTVKATCFRFLEDYDKGVHGRKATIKLVPRPNDTLKIDGKPYSRCKMTIEDVQQG
;
A
#
# COMPACT_ATOMS: atom_id res chain seq x y z
N MET A 1 48.69 45.57 28.03
CA MET A 1 47.30 46.08 28.01
C MET A 1 46.60 45.53 26.77
N ARG A 2 45.33 45.10 26.91
CA ARG A 2 44.60 44.18 26.01
C ARG A 2 43.84 44.89 24.87
N VAL A 3 43.96 44.32 23.65
CA VAL A 3 42.93 44.02 22.62
C VAL A 3 42.12 45.22 22.06
N LYS A 4 41.93 45.35 20.74
CA LYS A 4 40.67 44.95 20.05
C LYS A 4 40.86 44.91 18.53
N ILE A 5 40.94 43.69 17.98
CA ILE A 5 40.64 43.41 16.57
C ILE A 5 39.13 43.18 16.51
N VAL A 6 38.43 43.99 15.72
CA VAL A 6 37.00 43.82 15.42
C VAL A 6 36.90 42.85 14.24
N ALA A 7 36.52 41.61 14.50
CA ALA A 7 36.16 40.67 13.45
C ALA A 7 34.68 40.85 13.12
N ALA A 8 34.39 41.38 11.93
CA ALA A 8 33.05 41.42 11.36
C ALA A 8 32.71 40.01 10.84
N ALA A 9 31.73 39.36 11.48
CA ALA A 9 31.24 38.05 11.06
C ALA A 9 30.13 38.22 10.02
N CYS A 10 30.45 37.97 8.74
CA CYS A 10 29.45 37.73 7.70
C CYS A 10 28.85 36.33 7.91
N MET A 11 27.66 36.26 8.52
CA MET A 11 26.86 35.03 8.51
C MET A 11 26.17 34.88 7.15
N LEU A 12 26.72 34.01 6.31
CA LEU A 12 26.04 33.48 5.12
C LEU A 12 25.11 32.35 5.56
N SER A 13 23.82 32.66 5.71
CA SER A 13 22.79 31.67 5.98
C SER A 13 22.51 30.86 4.71
N VAL A 14 23.05 29.65 4.63
CA VAL A 14 22.69 28.67 3.59
C VAL A 14 21.29 28.14 3.91
N LEU A 15 20.26 28.59 3.18
CA LEU A 15 18.96 27.94 3.21
C LEU A 15 19.05 26.60 2.49
N SER A 16 19.27 25.51 3.23
CA SER A 16 19.03 24.16 2.72
C SER A 16 17.54 23.98 2.48
N THR A 17 17.12 24.05 1.22
CA THR A 17 15.81 23.55 0.79
C THR A 17 15.83 22.03 0.94
N TYR A 18 15.34 21.54 2.08
CA TYR A 18 14.98 20.13 2.23
C TYR A 18 13.74 19.88 1.36
N THR A 19 13.96 19.56 0.08
CA THR A 19 12.95 18.86 -0.72
C THR A 19 12.84 17.46 -0.15
N SER A 20 11.93 17.26 0.79
CA SER A 20 11.47 15.92 1.15
C SER A 20 11.02 15.25 -0.15
N PRO A 21 11.57 14.09 -0.55
CA PRO A 21 10.95 13.33 -1.61
C PRO A 21 9.52 13.03 -1.13
N LEU A 22 8.53 13.54 -1.86
CA LEU A 22 7.19 12.96 -1.83
C LEU A 22 7.40 11.51 -2.27
N HIS A 23 7.63 10.62 -1.30
CA HIS A 23 7.44 9.20 -1.52
C HIS A 23 5.95 9.07 -1.81
N ALA A 24 5.59 9.11 -3.09
CA ALA A 24 4.35 8.51 -3.56
C ALA A 24 4.24 7.17 -2.83
N ALA A 25 3.06 6.88 -2.27
CA ALA A 25 2.81 5.65 -1.54
C ALA A 25 3.49 4.48 -2.29
N PRO A 26 4.18 3.57 -1.57
CA PRO A 26 4.77 2.40 -2.21
C PRO A 26 3.76 1.83 -3.22
N PRO A 27 4.19 1.42 -4.44
CA PRO A 27 3.28 1.20 -5.57
C PRO A 27 2.41 -0.06 -5.40
N TYR A 28 2.15 -0.50 -4.18
CA TYR A 28 1.30 -1.62 -3.81
C TYR A 28 -0.14 -1.18 -3.60
N ASP A 29 -0.38 -0.03 -2.96
CA ASP A 29 -1.74 0.38 -2.59
C ASP A 29 -2.55 0.72 -3.84
N GLY A 30 -3.81 0.29 -3.89
CA GLY A 30 -4.73 0.50 -4.99
C GLY A 30 -5.48 -0.76 -5.40
N ILE A 31 -6.13 -0.69 -6.55
CA ILE A 31 -6.92 -1.78 -7.12
C ILE A 31 -6.16 -2.39 -8.27
N TRP A 32 -6.14 -3.72 -8.30
CA TRP A 32 -5.34 -4.50 -9.23
C TRP A 32 -6.19 -5.55 -9.93
N ALA A 33 -5.98 -5.73 -11.23
CA ALA A 33 -6.61 -6.81 -11.98
C ALA A 33 -5.56 -7.60 -12.76
N ARG A 34 -5.93 -8.79 -13.27
CA ARG A 34 -4.99 -9.68 -13.96
C ARG A 34 -4.45 -9.08 -15.25
N THR A 35 -5.27 -8.29 -15.93
CA THR A 35 -4.92 -7.55 -17.14
C THR A 35 -5.52 -6.15 -17.08
N ALA A 36 -5.02 -5.23 -17.90
CA ALA A 36 -5.62 -3.89 -18.02
C ALA A 36 -7.09 -3.96 -18.48
N LYS A 37 -7.42 -4.90 -19.38
CA LYS A 37 -8.80 -5.12 -19.84
C LYS A 37 -9.74 -5.53 -18.70
N ASP A 38 -9.23 -6.29 -17.73
CA ASP A 38 -10.03 -6.68 -16.57
C ASP A 38 -10.35 -5.48 -15.65
N CYS A 39 -9.70 -4.32 -15.82
CA CYS A 39 -10.07 -3.07 -15.14
C CYS A 39 -11.18 -2.29 -15.87
N ASP A 40 -11.41 -2.55 -17.16
CA ASP A 40 -12.21 -1.69 -18.05
C ASP A 40 -13.70 -2.12 -18.12
N ASN A 41 -14.25 -2.72 -17.06
CA ASN A 41 -15.69 -2.97 -16.98
C ASN A 41 -16.36 -1.80 -16.23
N GLU A 42 -16.88 -0.84 -17.00
CA GLU A 42 -17.44 0.42 -16.50
C GLU A 42 -18.71 0.23 -15.66
N ASP A 43 -19.46 -0.85 -15.90
CA ASP A 43 -20.74 -1.11 -15.23
C ASP A 43 -20.60 -1.94 -13.95
N ASP A 44 -19.75 -2.98 -13.94
CA ASP A 44 -19.61 -3.91 -12.80
C ASP A 44 -18.28 -3.77 -12.03
N GLY A 45 -17.40 -2.85 -12.45
CA GLY A 45 -16.04 -2.76 -11.93
C GLY A 45 -15.15 -3.94 -12.35
N PRO A 46 -13.89 -3.99 -11.89
CA PRO A 46 -12.91 -4.92 -12.41
C PRO A 46 -13.31 -6.38 -12.21
N SER A 47 -13.00 -7.24 -13.18
CA SER A 47 -13.20 -8.67 -13.01
C SER A 47 -12.19 -9.25 -12.02
N SER A 48 -12.66 -9.68 -10.84
CA SER A 48 -11.83 -10.22 -9.74
C SER A 48 -10.75 -9.24 -9.27
N PRO A 49 -11.13 -8.04 -8.77
CA PRO A 49 -10.16 -7.06 -8.32
C PRO A 49 -9.40 -7.60 -7.10
N ILE A 50 -8.16 -7.14 -6.98
CA ILE A 50 -7.42 -7.20 -5.74
C ILE A 50 -7.30 -5.78 -5.21
N LEU A 51 -7.97 -5.49 -4.10
CA LEU A 51 -7.75 -4.28 -3.34
C LEU A 51 -6.51 -4.50 -2.47
N ILE A 52 -5.58 -3.54 -2.46
CA ILE A 52 -4.45 -3.51 -1.54
C ILE A 52 -4.46 -2.15 -0.86
N ASP A 53 -4.50 -2.15 0.47
CA ASP A 53 -4.28 -0.97 1.30
C ASP A 53 -3.30 -1.38 2.40
N LEU A 54 -2.04 -1.00 2.32
CA LEU A 54 -1.00 -1.41 3.28
C LEU A 54 -0.83 -0.44 4.45
N ASP A 55 -1.43 0.74 4.39
CA ASP A 55 -1.21 1.84 5.34
C ASP A 55 -2.38 2.08 6.29
N ASN A 56 -3.51 1.40 6.09
CA ASN A 56 -4.56 1.26 7.11
C ASN A 56 -4.15 0.40 8.33
N LEU A 57 -2.85 0.36 8.65
CA LEU A 57 -2.32 -0.40 9.76
C LEU A 57 -2.62 0.24 11.11
N ILE A 58 -2.76 1.57 11.24
CA ILE A 58 -3.02 2.23 12.53
C ILE A 58 -3.76 3.57 12.34
N ARG A 59 -5.08 3.57 12.55
CA ARG A 59 -5.85 4.79 12.89
C ARG A 59 -6.95 4.56 13.93
N GLY A 60 -6.64 3.77 14.98
CA GLY A 60 -7.41 3.79 16.24
C GLY A 60 -8.93 3.55 16.13
N LYS A 61 -9.40 2.98 15.02
CA LYS A 61 -10.75 2.44 14.87
C LYS A 61 -10.57 0.95 14.64
N ASP A 62 -11.11 0.16 15.56
CA ASP A 62 -11.06 -1.30 15.59
C ASP A 62 -11.82 -1.99 14.43
N LYS A 63 -11.95 -1.36 13.25
CA LYS A 63 -12.88 -1.76 12.18
C LYS A 63 -12.45 -1.35 10.77
N GLY A 64 -11.18 -1.57 10.40
CA GLY A 64 -10.76 -1.38 9.02
C GLY A 64 -9.49 -2.17 8.72
N PRO A 65 -9.57 -3.35 8.11
CA PRO A 65 -8.37 -4.03 7.64
C PRO A 65 -7.65 -3.25 6.54
N PRO A 66 -6.31 -3.27 6.55
CA PRO A 66 -5.57 -3.33 5.30
C PRO A 66 -5.93 -4.64 4.59
N ILE A 67 -6.77 -4.61 3.55
CA ILE A 67 -7.19 -5.83 2.85
C ILE A 67 -6.29 -6.03 1.65
N ILE A 68 -5.73 -7.22 1.53
CA ILE A 68 -5.54 -7.82 0.21
C ILE A 68 -6.86 -8.53 -0.07
N ASP A 69 -7.83 -7.81 -0.62
CA ASP A 69 -9.18 -8.33 -0.80
C ASP A 69 -9.28 -9.02 -2.13
N ARG A 70 -9.88 -10.20 -2.17
CA ARG A 70 -10.15 -10.92 -3.42
C ARG A 70 -11.51 -11.58 -3.26
N TYR A 71 -12.14 -11.94 -4.38
CA TYR A 71 -13.37 -12.73 -4.34
C TYR A 71 -13.21 -13.97 -3.43
N GLU A 72 -14.00 -14.02 -2.35
CA GLU A 72 -13.95 -15.03 -1.29
C GLU A 72 -12.60 -15.18 -0.55
N ASP A 73 -11.77 -14.13 -0.51
CA ASP A 73 -10.50 -14.15 0.23
C ASP A 73 -10.16 -12.78 0.85
N HIS A 74 -10.71 -12.54 2.03
CA HIS A 74 -10.54 -11.29 2.78
C HIS A 74 -9.36 -11.42 3.75
N CYS A 75 -8.25 -10.72 3.49
CA CYS A 75 -7.03 -10.85 4.29
C CYS A 75 -6.80 -9.66 5.22
N ARG A 76 -6.69 -9.90 6.54
CA ARG A 76 -6.14 -8.94 7.50
C ARG A 76 -4.62 -9.06 7.53
N ILE A 77 -3.90 -7.95 7.34
CA ILE A 77 -2.44 -7.95 7.50
C ILE A 77 -2.04 -8.06 8.98
N ASP A 78 -1.20 -9.04 9.29
CA ASP A 78 -0.60 -9.23 10.60
C ASP A 78 0.75 -8.48 10.71
N SER A 79 1.55 -8.49 9.64
CA SER A 79 2.84 -7.76 9.57
C SER A 79 3.33 -7.60 8.13
N LYS A 80 4.21 -6.61 7.91
CA LYS A 80 4.90 -6.36 6.65
C LYS A 80 6.42 -6.32 6.84
N SER A 81 7.16 -6.88 5.89
CA SER A 81 8.62 -6.86 5.91
C SER A 81 9.19 -6.68 4.49
N PRO A 82 10.10 -5.74 4.24
CA PRO A 82 10.77 -5.61 2.95
C PRO A 82 11.66 -6.83 2.66
N VAL A 83 11.70 -7.28 1.40
CA VAL A 83 12.55 -8.39 0.93
C VAL A 83 13.03 -8.09 -0.49
N GLY A 84 14.33 -7.81 -0.67
CA GLY A 84 14.90 -7.47 -1.98
C GLY A 84 14.27 -6.22 -2.56
N ASP A 85 13.71 -6.33 -3.77
CA ASP A 85 12.97 -5.27 -4.47
C ASP A 85 11.47 -5.24 -4.10
N GLY A 86 11.02 -6.11 -3.20
CA GLY A 86 9.61 -6.27 -2.86
C GLY A 86 9.33 -6.28 -1.36
N MET A 87 8.15 -6.81 -1.03
CA MET A 87 7.64 -6.93 0.32
C MET A 87 7.00 -8.29 0.53
N THR A 88 7.18 -8.83 1.74
CA THR A 88 6.39 -9.95 2.23
C THR A 88 5.38 -9.44 3.24
N VAL A 89 4.12 -9.83 3.05
CA VAL A 89 3.00 -9.54 3.93
C VAL A 89 2.59 -10.85 4.59
N LYS A 90 2.64 -10.91 5.92
CA LYS A 90 1.99 -11.99 6.67
C LYS A 90 0.57 -11.56 6.98
N ALA A 91 -0.40 -12.42 6.69
CA ALA A 91 -1.81 -12.11 6.84
C ALA A 91 -2.59 -13.28 7.44
N THR A 92 -3.75 -12.95 8.00
CA THR A 92 -4.81 -13.90 8.31
C THR A 92 -5.94 -13.70 7.31
N CYS A 93 -6.25 -14.70 6.50
CA CYS A 93 -7.27 -14.61 5.46
C CYS A 93 -8.51 -15.42 5.80
N PHE A 94 -9.66 -14.94 5.36
CA PHE A 94 -10.97 -15.46 5.68
C PHE A 94 -11.75 -15.62 4.39
N ARG A 95 -12.46 -16.75 4.25
CA ARG A 95 -13.26 -17.00 3.05
C ARG A 95 -14.49 -16.11 3.00
N PHE A 96 -15.10 -15.89 4.16
CA PHE A 96 -16.34 -15.16 4.31
C PHE A 96 -16.10 -13.87 5.09
N LEU A 97 -16.78 -12.81 4.69
CA LEU A 97 -16.67 -11.51 5.36
C LEU A 97 -17.18 -11.60 6.82
N GLU A 98 -18.16 -12.46 7.10
CA GLU A 98 -18.65 -12.67 8.47
C GLU A 98 -17.59 -13.30 9.38
N ASP A 99 -16.78 -14.21 8.83
CA ASP A 99 -15.67 -14.83 9.55
C ASP A 99 -14.52 -13.83 9.75
N TYR A 100 -14.28 -12.98 8.75
CA TYR A 100 -13.37 -11.85 8.84
C TYR A 100 -13.76 -10.91 10.00
N ASP A 101 -15.02 -10.47 10.04
CA ASP A 101 -15.56 -9.53 11.04
C ASP A 101 -15.51 -10.11 12.46
N LYS A 102 -15.80 -11.41 12.60
CA LYS A 102 -15.74 -12.14 13.88
C LYS A 102 -14.33 -12.57 14.26
N GLY A 103 -13.39 -12.55 13.31
CA GLY A 103 -12.03 -13.04 13.50
C GLY A 103 -11.93 -14.54 13.77
N VAL A 104 -12.84 -15.36 13.21
CA VAL A 104 -12.88 -16.82 13.40
C VAL A 104 -12.57 -17.57 12.11
N HIS A 105 -12.13 -18.83 12.20
CA HIS A 105 -11.82 -19.70 11.04
C HIS A 105 -10.79 -19.12 10.03
N GLY A 106 -9.98 -18.14 10.44
CA GLY A 106 -8.95 -17.55 9.60
C GLY A 106 -7.77 -18.48 9.34
N ARG A 107 -7.26 -18.47 8.11
CA ARG A 107 -6.04 -19.18 7.71
C ARG A 107 -4.85 -18.22 7.64
N LYS A 108 -3.68 -18.65 8.11
CA LYS A 108 -2.45 -17.87 7.95
C LYS A 108 -1.96 -17.94 6.50
N ALA A 109 -1.51 -16.81 5.99
CA ALA A 109 -0.97 -16.65 4.65
C ALA A 109 0.30 -15.80 4.66
N THR A 110 1.16 -16.03 3.66
CA THR A 110 2.31 -15.19 3.36
C THR A 110 2.19 -14.78 1.91
N ILE A 111 2.04 -13.48 1.66
CA ILE A 111 1.80 -12.90 0.35
C ILE A 111 3.04 -12.10 -0.05
N LYS A 112 3.55 -12.34 -1.26
CA LYS A 112 4.71 -11.62 -1.80
C LYS A 112 4.25 -10.56 -2.79
N LEU A 113 4.65 -9.32 -2.54
CA LEU A 113 4.38 -8.18 -3.40
C LEU A 113 5.69 -7.69 -4.01
N VAL A 114 5.79 -7.72 -5.34
CA VAL A 114 7.01 -7.28 -6.04
C VAL A 114 6.64 -6.28 -7.14
N PRO A 115 7.00 -5.00 -6.98
CA PRO A 115 6.68 -3.98 -7.95
C PRO A 115 7.45 -4.20 -9.25
N ARG A 116 6.84 -3.77 -10.34
CA ARG A 116 7.37 -3.87 -11.69
C ARG A 116 7.08 -2.56 -12.45
N PRO A 117 7.82 -2.27 -13.53
CA PRO A 117 7.56 -1.07 -14.33
C PRO A 117 6.13 -1.00 -14.88
N ASN A 118 5.73 0.18 -15.36
CA ASN A 118 4.45 0.41 -16.03
C ASN A 118 3.22 0.06 -15.16
N ASP A 119 3.25 0.45 -13.89
CA ASP A 119 2.16 0.22 -12.93
C ASP A 119 1.71 -1.25 -12.85
N THR A 120 2.70 -2.15 -12.84
CA THR A 120 2.46 -3.58 -12.66
C THR A 120 2.99 -4.07 -11.32
N LEU A 121 2.28 -5.03 -10.74
CA LEU A 121 2.63 -5.66 -9.49
C LEU A 121 2.62 -7.17 -9.65
N LYS A 122 3.65 -7.86 -9.16
CA LYS A 122 3.58 -9.30 -8.98
C LYS A 122 3.07 -9.61 -7.57
N ILE A 123 1.94 -10.31 -7.50
CA ILE A 123 1.36 -10.84 -6.27
C ILE A 123 1.54 -12.35 -6.31
N ASP A 124 2.32 -12.90 -5.38
CA ASP A 124 2.75 -14.31 -5.37
C ASP A 124 3.30 -14.79 -6.72
N GLY A 125 4.08 -13.92 -7.37
CA GLY A 125 4.71 -14.17 -8.66
C GLY A 125 3.80 -13.97 -9.88
N LYS A 126 2.48 -13.79 -9.69
CA LYS A 126 1.52 -13.56 -10.78
C LYS A 126 1.42 -12.06 -11.08
N PRO A 127 1.46 -11.63 -12.35
CA PRO A 127 1.39 -10.22 -12.70
C PRO A 127 -0.04 -9.68 -12.60
N TYR A 128 -0.13 -8.42 -12.20
CA TYR A 128 -1.35 -7.63 -12.12
C TYR A 128 -1.08 -6.22 -12.66
N SER A 129 -2.11 -5.63 -13.25
CA SER A 129 -2.15 -4.24 -13.70
C SER A 129 -2.93 -3.39 -12.71
N ARG A 130 -2.44 -2.18 -12.46
CA ARG A 130 -3.15 -1.19 -11.66
C ARG A 130 -4.37 -0.68 -12.41
N CYS A 131 -5.52 -0.69 -11.77
CA CYS A 131 -6.73 -0.05 -12.27
C CYS A 131 -6.72 1.46 -11.92
N LYS A 132 -7.38 2.27 -12.75
CA LYS A 132 -7.40 3.75 -12.59
C LYS A 132 -8.38 4.24 -11.51
N MET A 133 -9.24 3.36 -11.01
CA MET A 133 -10.20 3.65 -9.95
C MET A 133 -9.57 3.68 -8.57
N THR A 134 -10.26 4.34 -7.65
CA THR A 134 -9.85 4.49 -6.25
C THR A 134 -10.49 3.40 -5.39
N ILE A 135 -9.89 3.14 -4.23
CA ILE A 135 -10.44 2.21 -3.23
C ILE A 135 -11.87 2.62 -2.81
N GLU A 136 -12.13 3.92 -2.75
CA GLU A 136 -13.44 4.49 -2.42
C GLU A 136 -14.51 4.10 -3.44
N ASP A 137 -14.16 4.05 -4.73
CA ASP A 137 -15.07 3.67 -5.82
C ASP A 137 -15.55 2.21 -5.71
N VAL A 138 -14.71 1.31 -5.17
CA VAL A 138 -15.05 -0.12 -5.01
C VAL A 138 -15.81 -0.40 -3.72
N GLN A 139 -15.64 0.43 -2.67
CA GLN A 139 -16.26 0.21 -1.36
C GLN A 139 -17.68 0.81 -1.25
N GLN A 140 -18.14 1.58 -2.23
CA GLN A 140 -19.47 2.22 -2.25
C GLN A 140 -20.50 1.52 -3.17
N GLY A 141 -20.12 0.41 -3.82
CA GLY A 141 -20.99 -0.43 -4.65
C GLY A 141 -21.70 -1.54 -3.89
#